data_AF-A0A6P8E160-F1
#
_entry.id   AF-A0A6P8E160-F1
#
_cell.length_a   1.000
_cell.length_b   1.000
_cell.length_c   1.000
_cell.angle_alpha   90.00
_cell.angle_beta   90.00
_cell.angle_gamma   90.00
#
_symmetry.space_group_name_H-M   'P 1'
#
loop_
_entity.id
_entity.type
_entity.pdbx_description
1 polymer ?
#
loop_
_entity_poly.entity_id
_entity_poly.type
_entity_poly.pdbx_seq_one_letter_code
_entity_poly.pdbx_strand_id
1 'polypeptide(L)'
;MLEFMQELRKVATVGVVGGSDLSMITEQLGKTVINDYDYVFSENGLVAHKDGKLIGTESLKSLLGEAKLKEFINFTLHYIADLDIPIKRGTFIEFRSGMLNVSPIGQNCSQEERDEFEKYDKVHNIRSRMVSILRDKFAHLDLTFSIGGQISFDVFPNGWDKTYCLRYLEDFHEIHFFGDKTYEGGNDHEIYESERTVGHTVTSPEDTMVQCKALFLENK
;
A
#
# COMPACT_ATOMS: atom_id res chain seq x y z
N MET A 1 1.73 23.78 1.96
CA MET A 1 1.98 22.52 2.67
C MET A 1 3.45 22.36 3.06
N LEU A 2 4.41 22.32 2.13
CA LEU A 2 5.83 22.11 2.46
C LEU A 2 6.36 23.07 3.55
N GLU A 3 6.13 24.38 3.41
CA GLU A 3 6.52 25.37 4.42
C GLU A 3 5.92 25.06 5.81
N PHE A 4 4.66 24.64 5.85
CA PHE A 4 3.99 24.25 7.10
C PHE A 4 4.65 23.02 7.73
N MET A 5 4.99 22.01 6.93
CA MET A 5 5.67 20.81 7.43
C MET A 5 7.07 21.14 7.95
N GLN A 6 7.78 22.10 7.34
CA GLN A 6 9.06 22.60 7.83
C GLN A 6 8.94 23.32 9.17
N GLU A 7 7.87 24.11 9.38
CA GLU A 7 7.59 24.72 10.69
C GLU A 7 7.24 23.66 11.75
N LEU A 8 6.41 22.67 11.39
CA LEU A 8 6.05 21.55 12.27
C LEU A 8 7.29 20.74 12.67
N ARG A 9 8.24 20.55 11.74
CA ARG A 9 9.50 19.84 11.97
C ARG A 9 10.40 20.49 13.04
N LYS A 10 10.20 21.77 13.36
CA LYS A 10 10.92 22.45 14.45
C LYS A 10 10.45 22.00 15.84
N VAL A 11 9.27 21.39 15.93
CA VAL A 11 8.62 21.05 17.20
C VAL A 11 8.27 19.58 17.36
N ALA A 12 8.24 18.82 16.26
CA ALA A 12 7.97 17.39 16.22
C ALA A 12 8.80 16.72 15.12
N THR A 13 9.07 15.42 15.25
CA THR A 13 9.60 14.63 14.13
C THR A 13 8.48 14.36 13.13
N VAL A 14 8.73 14.60 11.85
CA VAL A 14 7.70 14.52 10.81
C VAL A 14 8.07 13.47 9.77
N GLY A 15 7.13 12.59 9.46
CA GLY A 15 7.28 11.55 8.44
C GLY A 15 6.15 11.53 7.42
N VAL A 16 6.41 10.92 6.27
CA VAL A 16 5.40 10.58 5.26
C VAL A 16 5.39 9.08 5.02
N VAL A 17 4.20 8.50 4.88
CA VAL A 17 4.01 7.09 4.52
C VAL A 17 3.02 6.96 3.38
N GLY A 18 3.38 6.20 2.35
CA GLY A 18 2.52 5.95 1.20
C GLY A 18 2.73 4.56 0.62
N GLY A 19 1.69 3.99 0.04
CA GLY A 19 1.76 2.70 -0.64
C GLY A 19 2.46 2.75 -2.01
N SER A 20 2.66 3.95 -2.55
CA SER A 20 3.36 4.17 -3.81
C SER A 20 4.88 4.04 -3.67
N ASP A 21 5.55 3.84 -4.79
CA ASP A 21 7.01 3.90 -4.85
C ASP A 21 7.54 5.31 -4.57
N LEU A 22 8.85 5.40 -4.32
CA LEU A 22 9.51 6.67 -4.04
C LEU A 22 9.42 7.67 -5.21
N SER A 23 9.35 7.19 -6.46
CA SER A 23 9.26 8.06 -7.63
C SER A 23 7.93 8.83 -7.64
N MET A 24 6.82 8.15 -7.40
CA MET A 24 5.50 8.77 -7.30
C MET A 24 5.41 9.72 -6.11
N ILE A 25 5.95 9.34 -4.95
CA ILE A 25 6.00 10.22 -3.78
C ILE A 25 6.82 11.49 -4.08
N THR A 26 7.94 11.34 -4.80
CA THR A 26 8.79 12.46 -5.23
C THR A 26 8.08 13.38 -6.23
N GLU A 27 7.27 12.82 -7.13
CA GLU A 27 6.43 13.61 -8.04
C GLU A 27 5.39 14.44 -7.29
N GLN A 28 4.75 13.86 -6.27
CA GLN A 28 3.71 14.50 -5.49
C GLN A 28 4.24 15.55 -4.49
N LEU A 29 5.33 15.24 -3.79
CA LEU A 29 5.84 16.04 -2.67
C LEU A 29 7.08 16.87 -3.02
N GLY A 30 7.68 16.64 -4.19
CA GLY A 30 8.85 17.36 -4.68
C GLY A 30 10.15 16.56 -4.63
N LYS A 31 11.13 16.99 -5.43
CA LYS A 31 12.42 16.31 -5.66
C LYS A 31 13.28 16.15 -4.39
N THR A 32 13.02 16.95 -3.37
CA THR A 32 13.79 17.01 -2.12
C THR A 32 13.12 16.25 -0.97
N VAL A 33 12.03 15.50 -1.23
CA VAL A 33 11.19 14.86 -0.21
C VAL A 33 11.97 14.08 0.85
N ILE A 34 13.02 13.34 0.47
CA ILE A 34 13.83 12.53 1.40
C ILE A 34 14.58 13.40 2.44
N ASN A 35 14.82 14.67 2.11
CA ASN A 35 15.47 15.63 3.00
C ASN A 35 14.48 16.59 3.67
N ASP A 36 13.28 16.76 3.10
CA ASP A 36 12.24 17.66 3.63
C ASP A 36 11.57 17.10 4.89
N TYR A 37 11.49 15.78 5.00
CA TYR A 37 10.92 15.05 6.14
C TYR A 37 12.00 14.28 6.90
N ASP A 38 11.77 14.02 8.19
CA ASP A 38 12.68 13.18 8.99
C ASP A 38 12.58 11.71 8.57
N TYR A 39 11.37 11.25 8.25
CA TYR A 39 11.12 9.90 7.73
C TYR A 39 10.36 9.94 6.40
N VAL A 40 10.77 9.09 5.45
CA VAL A 40 10.04 8.85 4.20
C VAL A 40 9.89 7.35 4.00
N PHE A 41 8.64 6.88 4.10
CA PHE A 41 8.25 5.49 3.96
C PHE A 41 7.49 5.30 2.64
N SER A 42 8.18 4.81 1.62
CA SER A 42 7.55 4.36 0.37
C SER A 42 7.18 2.89 0.44
N GLU A 43 6.20 2.48 -0.36
CA GLU A 43 5.66 1.12 -0.35
C GLU A 43 5.31 0.66 1.08
N ASN A 44 4.55 1.48 1.81
CA ASN A 44 4.13 1.27 3.20
C ASN A 44 5.29 1.17 4.22
N GLY A 45 6.51 1.53 3.83
CA GLY A 45 7.71 1.43 4.66
C GLY A 45 8.60 0.24 4.34
N LEU A 46 8.27 -0.52 3.29
CA LEU A 46 9.21 -1.51 2.74
C LEU A 46 10.50 -0.86 2.27
N VAL A 47 10.43 0.39 1.80
CA VAL A 47 11.60 1.23 1.59
C VAL A 47 11.51 2.43 2.52
N ALA A 48 12.40 2.48 3.51
CA ALA A 48 12.39 3.45 4.59
C ALA A 48 13.64 4.32 4.57
N HIS A 49 13.44 5.63 4.53
CA HIS A 49 14.51 6.62 4.69
C HIS A 49 14.33 7.39 5.99
N LYS A 50 15.45 7.69 6.66
CA LYS A 50 15.55 8.60 7.80
C LYS A 50 16.68 9.59 7.58
N ASP A 51 16.42 10.88 7.74
CA ASP A 51 17.39 11.96 7.57
C ASP A 51 18.17 11.87 6.23
N GLY A 52 17.45 11.66 5.12
CA GLY A 52 18.06 11.50 3.80
C GLY A 52 18.69 10.13 3.52
N LYS A 53 18.76 9.23 4.50
CA LYS A 53 19.49 7.95 4.40
C LYS A 53 18.56 6.76 4.40
N LEU A 54 18.82 5.78 3.54
CA LEU A 54 18.12 4.50 3.54
C LEU A 54 18.42 3.74 4.84
N ILE A 55 17.38 3.38 5.59
CA ILE A 55 17.48 2.63 6.85
C ILE A 55 16.85 1.24 6.77
N GLY A 56 16.05 0.97 5.74
CA GLY A 56 15.45 -0.34 5.51
C GLY A 56 14.97 -0.51 4.08
N THR A 57 15.19 -1.69 3.52
CA THR A 57 14.60 -2.13 2.27
C THR A 57 14.17 -3.58 2.42
N GLU A 58 12.94 -3.90 2.05
CA GLU A 58 12.41 -5.25 2.04
C GLU A 58 11.66 -5.49 0.73
N SER A 59 11.60 -6.75 0.30
CA SER A 59 10.92 -7.12 -0.94
C SER A 59 10.21 -8.46 -0.79
N LEU A 60 9.15 -8.67 -1.56
CA LEU A 60 8.42 -9.93 -1.55
C LEU A 60 9.35 -11.12 -1.83
N LYS A 61 10.34 -10.90 -2.70
CA LYS A 61 11.38 -11.88 -3.03
C LYS A 61 12.27 -12.23 -1.84
N SER A 62 12.73 -11.25 -1.07
CA SER A 62 13.57 -11.52 0.09
C SER A 62 12.80 -12.24 1.20
N LEU A 63 11.51 -11.92 1.39
CA LEU A 63 10.67 -12.57 2.40
C LEU A 63 10.28 -14.01 2.03
N LEU A 64 9.71 -14.22 0.83
CA LEU A 64 9.18 -15.52 0.43
C LEU A 64 10.24 -16.44 -0.18
N GLY A 65 11.25 -15.87 -0.84
CA GLY A 65 12.22 -16.63 -1.62
C GLY A 65 11.65 -17.20 -2.92
N GLU A 66 12.56 -17.56 -3.83
CA GLU A 66 12.25 -17.99 -5.20
C GLU A 66 11.38 -19.24 -5.27
N ALA A 67 11.56 -20.19 -4.34
CA ALA A 67 10.84 -21.46 -4.38
C ALA A 67 9.32 -21.26 -4.18
N LYS A 68 8.94 -20.51 -3.13
CA LYS A 68 7.54 -20.21 -2.80
C LYS A 68 6.91 -19.28 -3.84
N LEU A 69 7.67 -18.27 -4.30
CA LEU A 69 7.21 -17.38 -5.38
C LEU A 69 6.91 -18.14 -6.66
N LYS A 70 7.83 -19.01 -7.10
CA LYS A 70 7.63 -19.83 -8.30
C LYS A 70 6.43 -20.75 -8.16
N GLU A 71 6.23 -21.35 -6.99
CA GLU A 71 5.06 -22.18 -6.71
C GLU A 71 3.75 -21.38 -6.85
N PHE A 72 3.70 -20.21 -6.21
CA PHE A 72 2.56 -19.30 -6.26
C PHE A 72 2.25 -18.85 -7.70
N ILE A 73 3.28 -18.37 -8.41
CA ILE A 73 3.17 -17.85 -9.77
C ILE A 73 2.74 -18.97 -10.74
N ASN A 74 3.35 -20.15 -10.68
CA ASN A 74 2.99 -21.27 -11.56
C ASN A 74 1.52 -21.67 -11.38
N PHE A 75 1.08 -21.83 -10.13
CA PHE A 75 -0.32 -22.18 -9.88
C PHE A 75 -1.27 -21.09 -10.38
N THR A 76 -0.95 -19.82 -10.12
CA THR A 76 -1.76 -18.68 -10.55
C THR A 76 -1.84 -18.61 -12.08
N LEU A 77 -0.74 -18.83 -12.79
CA LEU A 77 -0.72 -18.85 -14.26
C LEU A 77 -1.54 -20.02 -14.82
N HIS A 78 -1.44 -21.22 -14.24
CA HIS A 78 -2.27 -22.36 -14.65
C HIS A 78 -3.76 -22.08 -14.42
N TYR A 79 -4.11 -21.55 -13.23
CA TYR A 79 -5.49 -21.15 -12.93
C TYR A 79 -6.01 -20.12 -13.95
N ILE A 80 -5.23 -19.08 -14.25
CA ILE A 80 -5.60 -18.06 -15.23
C ILE A 80 -5.70 -18.66 -16.64
N ALA A 81 -4.84 -19.61 -17.02
CA ALA A 81 -4.91 -20.26 -18.32
C ALA A 81 -6.26 -20.97 -18.51
N ASP A 82 -6.73 -21.68 -17.48
CA ASP A 82 -7.96 -22.47 -17.50
C ASP A 82 -9.24 -21.65 -17.24
N LEU A 83 -9.13 -20.39 -16.79
CA LEU A 83 -10.29 -19.52 -16.57
C LEU A 83 -11.05 -19.27 -17.88
N ASP A 84 -12.34 -19.58 -17.90
CA ASP A 84 -13.23 -19.24 -19.01
C ASP A 84 -13.84 -17.86 -18.77
N ILE A 85 -13.27 -16.83 -19.41
CA ILE A 85 -13.75 -15.44 -19.38
C ILE A 85 -13.74 -14.87 -20.79
N PRO A 86 -14.62 -13.89 -21.12
CA PRO A 86 -14.79 -13.41 -22.49
C PRO A 86 -13.51 -12.85 -23.13
N ILE A 87 -12.68 -12.18 -22.34
CA ILE A 87 -11.50 -11.46 -22.81
C ILE A 87 -10.30 -11.78 -21.90
N LYS A 88 -9.17 -12.10 -22.54
CA LYS A 88 -7.83 -12.12 -21.94
C LYS A 88 -6.88 -11.29 -22.79
N ARG A 89 -5.95 -10.59 -22.13
CA ARG A 89 -4.93 -9.75 -22.76
C ARG A 89 -3.55 -10.22 -22.30
N GLY A 90 -2.81 -9.40 -21.56
CA GLY A 90 -1.48 -9.70 -21.05
C GLY A 90 -1.21 -8.96 -19.75
N THR A 91 -0.07 -9.27 -19.12
CA THR A 91 0.26 -8.80 -17.77
C THR A 91 -0.78 -9.31 -16.75
N PHE A 92 -0.91 -10.63 -16.67
CA PHE A 92 -1.81 -11.31 -15.74
C PHE A 92 -1.27 -11.33 -14.31
N ILE A 93 0.05 -11.35 -14.17
CA ILE A 93 0.75 -11.21 -12.90
C ILE A 93 1.80 -10.14 -13.11
N GLU A 94 1.71 -9.06 -12.34
CA GLU A 94 2.72 -8.01 -12.28
C GLU A 94 3.48 -8.15 -10.95
N PHE A 95 4.79 -8.34 -11.05
CA PHE A 95 5.66 -8.42 -9.89
C PHE A 95 6.12 -7.03 -9.49
N ARG A 96 5.76 -6.59 -8.29
CA ARG A 96 6.21 -5.33 -7.67
C ARG A 96 7.17 -5.65 -6.52
N SER A 97 7.85 -4.63 -6.00
CA SER A 97 8.81 -4.81 -4.90
C SER A 97 8.12 -5.43 -3.67
N GLY A 98 6.99 -4.85 -3.24
CA GLY A 98 6.23 -5.33 -2.08
C GLY A 98 5.15 -6.39 -2.32
N MET A 99 4.75 -6.65 -3.56
CA MET A 99 3.52 -7.41 -3.81
C MET A 99 3.46 -8.00 -5.23
N LEU A 100 2.51 -8.90 -5.45
CA LEU A 100 2.05 -9.28 -6.78
C LEU A 100 0.69 -8.64 -7.03
N ASN A 101 0.51 -8.00 -8.19
CA ASN A 101 -0.83 -7.68 -8.68
C ASN A 101 -1.28 -8.76 -9.66
N VAL A 102 -2.44 -9.36 -9.42
CA VAL A 102 -2.99 -10.44 -10.24
C VAL A 102 -4.28 -9.98 -10.92
N SER A 103 -4.32 -10.09 -12.24
CA SER A 103 -5.45 -9.69 -13.10
C SER A 103 -5.90 -10.86 -13.98
N PRO A 104 -7.13 -11.39 -13.82
CA PRO A 104 -7.62 -12.47 -14.68
C PRO A 104 -7.72 -12.08 -16.16
N ILE A 105 -8.18 -10.86 -16.45
CA ILE A 105 -8.24 -10.31 -17.81
C ILE A 105 -6.84 -9.87 -18.32
N GLY A 106 -5.93 -9.51 -17.43
CA GLY A 106 -4.61 -8.94 -17.73
C GLY A 106 -4.63 -7.40 -17.81
N GLN A 107 -3.61 -6.73 -17.28
CA GLN A 107 -3.57 -5.26 -17.18
C GLN A 107 -3.48 -4.53 -18.52
N ASN A 108 -3.03 -5.20 -19.58
CA ASN A 108 -2.91 -4.60 -20.92
C ASN A 108 -4.26 -4.48 -21.66
N CYS A 109 -5.38 -4.49 -20.95
CA CYS A 109 -6.71 -4.25 -21.48
C CYS A 109 -7.04 -2.76 -21.59
N SER A 110 -7.93 -2.40 -22.51
CA SER A 110 -8.43 -1.03 -22.68
C SER A 110 -9.33 -0.61 -21.49
N GLN A 111 -9.64 0.68 -21.36
CA GLN A 111 -10.57 1.14 -20.33
C GLN A 111 -11.98 0.57 -20.52
N GLU A 112 -12.45 0.45 -21.77
CA GLU A 112 -13.73 -0.19 -22.08
C GLU A 112 -13.75 -1.65 -21.62
N GLU A 113 -12.67 -2.39 -21.88
CA GLU A 113 -12.51 -3.78 -21.43
C GLU A 113 -12.43 -3.89 -19.89
N ARG A 114 -11.87 -2.89 -19.19
CA ARG A 114 -11.87 -2.82 -17.72
C ARG A 114 -13.30 -2.68 -17.19
N ASP A 115 -14.08 -1.77 -17.77
CA ASP A 115 -15.47 -1.51 -17.36
C ASP A 115 -16.36 -2.73 -17.62
N GLU A 116 -16.15 -3.43 -18.75
CA GLU A 116 -16.85 -4.68 -19.07
C GLU A 116 -16.46 -5.82 -18.12
N PHE A 117 -15.17 -6.01 -17.85
CA PHE A 117 -14.70 -7.03 -16.92
C PHE A 117 -15.21 -6.77 -15.50
N GLU A 118 -15.25 -5.52 -15.05
CA GLU A 118 -15.79 -5.19 -13.72
C GLU A 118 -17.26 -5.61 -13.59
N LYS A 119 -18.08 -5.33 -14.62
CA LYS A 119 -19.49 -5.75 -14.64
C LYS A 119 -19.61 -7.27 -14.67
N TYR A 120 -18.80 -7.93 -15.48
CA TYR A 120 -18.77 -9.39 -15.59
C TYR A 120 -18.37 -10.04 -14.26
N ASP A 121 -17.29 -9.54 -13.64
CA ASP A 121 -16.77 -10.03 -12.36
C ASP A 121 -17.78 -9.85 -11.21
N LYS A 122 -18.54 -8.76 -11.18
CA LYS A 122 -19.60 -8.55 -10.17
C LYS A 122 -20.71 -9.61 -10.24
N VAL A 123 -21.01 -10.12 -11.44
CA VAL A 123 -22.04 -11.15 -11.64
C VAL A 123 -21.48 -12.55 -11.44
N HIS A 124 -20.27 -12.80 -11.94
CA HIS A 124 -19.68 -14.13 -12.00
C HIS A 124 -18.67 -14.44 -10.89
N ASN A 125 -18.32 -13.44 -10.06
CA ASN A 125 -17.44 -13.56 -8.91
C ASN A 125 -16.06 -14.15 -9.26
N ILE A 126 -15.46 -13.71 -10.37
CA ILE A 126 -14.22 -14.29 -10.90
C ILE A 126 -13.05 -14.08 -9.93
N ARG A 127 -12.81 -12.83 -9.53
CA ARG A 127 -11.72 -12.46 -8.61
C ARG A 127 -11.94 -13.02 -7.21
N SER A 128 -13.14 -12.92 -6.66
CA SER A 128 -13.44 -13.42 -5.31
C SER A 128 -13.29 -14.94 -5.21
N ARG A 129 -13.76 -15.69 -6.22
CA ARG A 129 -13.54 -17.14 -6.29
C ARG A 129 -12.07 -17.49 -6.45
N MET A 130 -11.34 -16.78 -7.31
CA MET A 130 -9.90 -16.99 -7.48
C MET A 130 -9.12 -16.73 -6.19
N VAL A 131 -9.42 -15.62 -5.49
CA VAL A 131 -8.83 -15.29 -4.19
C VAL A 131 -9.12 -16.36 -3.16
N SER A 132 -10.34 -16.89 -3.07
CA SER A 132 -10.67 -17.97 -2.14
C SER A 132 -9.79 -19.20 -2.39
N ILE A 133 -9.64 -19.62 -3.65
CA ILE A 133 -8.85 -20.80 -4.02
C ILE A 133 -7.36 -20.58 -3.73
N LEU A 134 -6.84 -19.39 -4.05
CA LEU A 134 -5.44 -19.05 -3.76
C LEU A 134 -5.18 -19.00 -2.25
N ARG A 135 -6.10 -18.42 -1.47
CA ARG A 135 -6.01 -18.33 -0.01
C ARG A 135 -5.96 -19.71 0.62
N ASP A 136 -6.84 -20.62 0.20
CA ASP A 136 -6.87 -21.98 0.73
C ASP A 136 -5.60 -22.76 0.36
N LYS A 137 -5.15 -22.64 -0.89
CA LYS A 137 -3.95 -23.34 -1.36
C LYS A 137 -2.66 -22.84 -0.69
N PHE A 138 -2.55 -21.53 -0.51
CA PHE A 138 -1.36 -20.87 -0.02
C PHE A 138 -1.50 -20.36 1.42
N ALA A 139 -2.41 -20.95 2.21
CA ALA A 139 -2.61 -20.60 3.61
C ALA A 139 -1.30 -20.67 4.44
N HIS A 140 -0.40 -21.58 4.06
CA HIS A 140 0.92 -21.74 4.68
C HIS A 140 1.92 -20.61 4.39
N LEU A 141 1.60 -19.70 3.46
CA LEU A 141 2.43 -18.55 3.11
C LEU A 141 2.04 -17.26 3.86
N ASP A 142 0.93 -17.26 4.59
CA ASP A 142 0.40 -16.11 5.35
C ASP A 142 0.34 -14.82 4.51
N LEU A 143 -0.35 -14.94 3.36
CA LEU A 143 -0.54 -13.84 2.41
C LEU A 143 -1.92 -13.20 2.59
N THR A 144 -1.94 -11.88 2.52
CA THR A 144 -3.15 -11.06 2.38
C THR A 144 -3.48 -10.87 0.91
N PHE A 145 -4.78 -10.94 0.61
CA PHE A 145 -5.33 -10.77 -0.74
C PHE A 145 -6.35 -9.63 -0.70
N SER A 146 -6.11 -8.56 -1.43
CA SER A 146 -6.97 -7.37 -1.46
C SER A 146 -7.54 -7.14 -2.86
N ILE A 147 -8.85 -7.32 -3.02
CA ILE A 147 -9.52 -7.01 -4.28
C ILE A 147 -9.71 -5.50 -4.36
N GLY A 148 -9.06 -4.88 -5.33
CA GLY A 148 -9.07 -3.43 -5.54
C GLY A 148 -9.26 -3.07 -7.01
N GLY A 149 -9.88 -1.93 -7.26
CA GLY A 149 -10.13 -1.45 -8.61
C GLY A 149 -11.01 -2.38 -9.45
N GLN A 150 -10.90 -2.26 -10.78
CA GLN A 150 -11.84 -2.87 -11.72
C GLN A 150 -11.47 -4.29 -12.15
N ILE A 151 -10.17 -4.62 -12.19
CA ILE A 151 -9.69 -5.83 -12.90
C ILE A 151 -8.78 -6.75 -12.11
N SER A 152 -8.22 -6.32 -10.99
CA SER A 152 -7.17 -7.06 -10.30
C SER A 152 -7.38 -7.16 -8.80
N PHE A 153 -6.47 -7.84 -8.15
CA PHE A 153 -6.29 -7.88 -6.71
C PHE A 153 -4.80 -7.96 -6.39
N ASP A 154 -4.43 -7.39 -5.25
CA ASP A 154 -3.06 -7.43 -4.74
C ASP A 154 -2.85 -8.61 -3.82
N VAL A 155 -1.65 -9.19 -3.87
CA VAL A 155 -1.19 -10.29 -3.02
C VAL A 155 0.11 -9.87 -2.36
N PHE A 156 0.09 -9.78 -1.03
CA PHE A 156 1.22 -9.32 -0.24
C PHE A 156 1.26 -10.05 1.10
N PRO A 157 2.41 -10.08 1.79
CA PRO A 157 2.52 -10.69 3.11
C PRO A 157 1.63 -9.97 4.11
N ASN A 158 1.11 -10.72 5.08
CA ASN A 158 0.32 -10.12 6.15
C ASN A 158 1.13 -9.04 6.92
N GLY A 159 0.48 -7.94 7.28
CA GLY A 159 1.10 -6.78 7.94
C GLY A 159 1.99 -5.89 7.04
N TRP A 160 1.92 -6.04 5.70
CA TRP A 160 2.57 -5.12 4.75
C TRP A 160 1.68 -3.94 4.32
N ASP A 161 0.61 -3.66 5.08
CA ASP A 161 -0.11 -2.39 5.05
C ASP A 161 0.72 -1.27 5.72
N LYS A 162 0.16 -0.06 5.87
CA LYS A 162 0.89 1.10 6.40
C LYS A 162 1.43 0.89 7.81
N THR A 163 0.88 -0.04 8.60
CA THR A 163 1.44 -0.37 9.94
C THR A 163 2.87 -0.88 9.87
N TYR A 164 3.31 -1.40 8.71
CA TYR A 164 4.68 -1.88 8.51
C TYR A 164 5.73 -0.82 8.85
N CYS A 165 5.47 0.46 8.57
CA CYS A 165 6.44 1.53 8.87
C CYS A 165 6.66 1.76 10.38
N LEU A 166 5.69 1.37 11.23
CA LEU A 166 5.75 1.61 12.68
C LEU A 166 6.93 0.89 13.34
N ARG A 167 7.44 -0.19 12.74
CA ARG A 167 8.66 -0.89 13.20
C ARG A 167 9.90 0.00 13.24
N TYR A 168 9.94 1.06 12.44
CA TYR A 168 11.06 2.01 12.43
C TYR A 168 10.89 3.16 13.45
N LEU A 169 9.76 3.18 14.16
CA LEU A 169 9.34 4.27 15.05
C LEU A 169 9.24 3.82 16.52
N GLU A 170 9.95 2.75 16.92
CA GLU A 170 9.89 2.19 18.29
C GLU A 170 10.36 3.18 19.37
N ASP A 171 11.20 4.15 19.02
CA ASP A 171 11.75 5.13 19.95
C ASP A 171 10.76 6.27 20.32
N PHE A 172 9.56 6.30 19.73
CA PHE A 172 8.57 7.36 19.98
C PHE A 172 7.53 6.93 21.02
N HIS A 173 7.34 7.77 22.03
CA HIS A 173 6.28 7.59 23.04
C HIS A 173 4.87 7.82 22.49
N GLU A 174 4.73 8.76 21.54
CA GLU A 174 3.46 9.14 20.94
C GLU A 174 3.68 9.33 19.43
N ILE A 175 2.85 8.67 18.62
CA ILE A 175 2.90 8.75 17.16
C ILE A 175 1.53 9.21 16.69
N HIS A 176 1.45 10.38 16.05
CA HIS A 176 0.21 10.82 15.43
C HIS A 176 0.19 10.43 13.97
N PHE A 177 -0.89 9.79 13.54
CA PHE A 177 -1.11 9.44 12.14
C PHE A 177 -2.25 10.28 11.58
N PHE A 178 -2.07 10.85 10.38
CA PHE A 178 -3.08 11.62 9.67
C PHE A 178 -3.37 10.95 8.32
N GLY A 179 -4.63 10.60 8.05
CA GLY A 179 -5.03 9.90 6.82
C GLY A 179 -6.46 10.24 6.38
N ASP A 180 -6.75 10.10 5.07
CA ASP A 180 -8.05 10.42 4.48
C ASP A 180 -8.95 9.18 4.29
N LYS A 181 -8.35 7.98 4.22
CA LYS A 181 -9.06 6.72 3.98
C LYS A 181 -8.98 5.79 5.19
N THR A 182 -9.41 6.29 6.33
CA THR A 182 -9.37 5.61 7.64
C THR A 182 -10.56 4.68 7.90
N TYR A 183 -11.58 4.69 7.02
CA TYR A 183 -12.72 3.79 7.08
C TYR A 183 -12.32 2.33 6.78
N GLU A 184 -13.09 1.35 7.27
CA GLU A 184 -12.83 -0.08 7.03
C GLU A 184 -12.70 -0.40 5.53
N GLY A 185 -11.57 -1.00 5.14
CA GLY A 185 -11.20 -1.27 3.75
C GLY A 185 -10.51 -0.12 3.01
N GLY A 186 -10.40 1.05 3.64
CA GLY A 186 -9.51 2.13 3.21
C GLY A 186 -8.05 1.81 3.51
N ASN A 187 -7.12 2.36 2.74
CA ASN A 187 -5.70 2.02 2.85
C ASN A 187 -4.97 2.66 4.05
N ASP A 188 -5.66 3.50 4.82
CA ASP A 188 -5.16 4.08 6.07
C ASP A 188 -5.76 3.40 7.30
N HIS A 189 -6.72 2.49 7.12
CA HIS A 189 -7.51 1.92 8.21
C HIS A 189 -6.63 1.23 9.26
N GLU A 190 -5.73 0.33 8.83
CA GLU A 190 -4.93 -0.49 9.74
C GLU A 190 -3.96 0.36 10.57
N ILE A 191 -3.34 1.37 9.95
CA ILE A 191 -2.43 2.28 10.68
C ILE A 191 -3.21 3.26 11.56
N TYR A 192 -4.41 3.67 11.18
CA TYR A 192 -5.27 4.55 11.98
C TYR A 192 -5.77 3.86 13.25
N GLU A 193 -6.18 2.59 13.16
CA GLU A 193 -6.68 1.77 14.28
C GLU A 193 -5.55 1.16 15.14
N SER A 194 -4.28 1.34 14.74
CA SER A 194 -3.15 0.78 15.48
C SER A 194 -3.04 1.38 16.88
N GLU A 195 -2.92 0.55 17.91
CA GLU A 195 -2.70 0.98 19.30
C GLU A 195 -1.43 1.84 19.47
N ARG A 196 -0.50 1.76 18.52
CA ARG A 196 0.74 2.55 18.52
C ARG A 196 0.55 3.98 18.00
N THR A 197 -0.62 4.31 17.47
CA THR A 197 -0.89 5.61 16.87
C THR A 197 -2.08 6.30 17.52
N VAL A 198 -1.99 7.62 17.62
CA VAL A 198 -3.15 8.49 17.80
C VAL A 198 -3.61 8.90 16.39
N GLY A 199 -4.65 8.23 15.89
CA GLY A 199 -5.17 8.42 14.54
C GLY A 199 -6.05 9.65 14.39
N HIS A 200 -5.83 10.41 13.32
CA HIS A 200 -6.58 11.60 12.94
C HIS A 200 -7.09 11.46 11.51
N THR A 201 -8.42 11.43 11.35
CA THR A 201 -9.03 11.46 10.02
C THR A 201 -9.00 12.88 9.48
N VAL A 202 -8.54 13.05 8.25
CA VAL A 202 -8.50 14.34 7.55
C VAL A 202 -9.25 14.28 6.23
N THR A 203 -9.83 15.39 5.82
CA THR A 203 -10.59 15.48 4.56
C THR A 203 -9.85 16.23 3.45
N SER A 204 -8.82 16.99 3.81
CA SER A 204 -7.97 17.71 2.87
C SER A 204 -6.61 18.07 3.51
N PRO A 205 -5.61 18.50 2.70
CA PRO A 205 -4.37 19.04 3.24
C PRO A 205 -4.58 20.22 4.20
N GLU A 206 -5.57 21.07 3.96
CA GLU A 206 -5.90 22.20 4.84
C GLU A 206 -6.41 21.75 6.21
N ASP A 207 -7.25 20.71 6.24
CA ASP A 207 -7.73 20.08 7.47
C ASP A 207 -6.57 19.52 8.30
N THR A 208 -5.61 18.82 7.65
CA THR A 208 -4.36 18.39 8.31
C THR A 208 -3.62 19.56 8.95
N MET A 209 -3.48 20.69 8.25
CA MET A 209 -2.80 21.88 8.81
C MET A 209 -3.54 22.44 10.03
N VAL A 210 -4.87 22.50 9.98
CA VAL A 210 -5.69 23.00 11.10
C VAL A 210 -5.51 22.11 12.33
N GLN A 211 -5.63 20.79 12.16
CA GLN A 211 -5.48 19.84 13.26
C GLN A 211 -4.06 19.86 13.85
N CYS A 212 -3.01 19.85 13.01
CA CYS A 212 -1.63 19.94 13.46
C CYS A 212 -1.33 21.25 14.21
N LYS A 213 -1.93 22.39 13.79
CA LYS A 213 -1.77 23.66 14.52
C LYS A 213 -2.34 23.58 15.92
N ALA A 214 -3.58 23.11 16.05
CA ALA A 214 -4.26 22.98 17.34
C ALA A 214 -3.51 22.04 18.30
N LEU A 215 -2.96 20.93 17.78
CA LEU A 215 -2.25 19.94 18.58
C LEU A 215 -0.84 20.38 18.98
N PHE A 216 -0.07 20.97 18.07
CA PHE A 216 1.39 21.11 18.25
C PHE A 216 1.90 22.55 18.30
N LEU A 217 1.12 23.54 17.86
CA LEU A 217 1.58 24.92 17.66
C LEU A 217 0.80 25.97 18.47
N GLU A 218 -0.46 25.74 18.83
CA GLU A 218 -1.29 26.74 19.55
C GLU A 218 -0.99 26.85 21.06
N ASN A 219 -0.28 25.88 21.65
CA ASN A 219 0.07 25.85 23.07
C ASN A 219 1.57 26.08 23.37
N LYS A 220 2.29 26.78 22.47
CA LYS A 220 3.70 27.16 22.67
C LYS A 220 3.89 28.67 22.75
#